data_AF-A0A9D3MU65-F1
#
_entry.id   AF-A0A9D3MU65-F1
#
_cell.length_a   1.000
_cell.length_b   1.000
_cell.length_c   1.000
_cell.angle_alpha   90.00
_cell.angle_beta   90.00
_cell.angle_gamma   90.00
#
_symmetry.space_group_name_H-M   'P 1'
#
loop_
_entity.id
_entity.type
_entity.pdbx_description
1 polymer ?
#
loop_
_entity_poly.entity_id
_entity_poly.type
_entity_poly.pdbx_seq_one_letter_code
_entity_poly.pdbx_strand_id
1 'polypeptide(L)'
;MIPHHPKPTVLLWADVSYTDMEEIDNTKSTPELKRVLCKLLGIQMNQSMTRVLSNMYLHALLFCRRTGLNREQTSVLLSIIKAIHAANVETLLNNMDQCFTFCSELLLCHSSMRPPFSIDLFNSEQMTQILQYLVNIYFRHFSLYKYIFTTQVQLNLSLSYSEIPGAIESGSSGKIGIINPSNSYRDFQ
;
A
#
# COMPACT_ATOMS: atom_id res chain seq x y z
N MET A 1 -2.46 -15.48 11.88
CA MET A 1 -1.79 -15.65 10.58
C MET A 1 -0.33 -15.30 10.77
N ILE A 2 0.59 -16.22 10.47
CA ILE A 2 2.04 -15.98 10.57
C ILE A 2 2.38 -15.04 9.41
N PRO A 3 3.10 -13.92 9.61
CA PRO A 3 3.51 -13.05 8.52
C PRO A 3 4.40 -13.86 7.57
N HIS A 4 3.91 -14.08 6.35
CA HIS A 4 4.72 -14.68 5.30
C HIS A 4 5.81 -13.67 4.94
N HIS A 5 7.08 -14.06 5.00
CA HIS A 5 8.16 -13.22 4.51
C HIS A 5 8.22 -13.40 2.97
N PRO A 6 7.73 -12.44 2.16
CA PRO A 6 7.81 -12.57 0.71
C PRO A 6 9.29 -12.65 0.31
N LYS A 7 9.66 -13.72 -0.40
CA LYS A 7 11.02 -13.90 -0.89
C LYS A 7 11.25 -12.96 -2.09
N PRO A 8 12.33 -12.19 -2.12
CA PRO A 8 12.64 -11.33 -3.27
C PRO A 8 12.88 -12.22 -4.50
N THR A 9 12.13 -11.96 -5.57
CA THR A 9 12.19 -12.68 -6.85
C THR A 9 12.43 -11.67 -7.96
N VAL A 10 13.04 -12.08 -9.07
CA VAL A 10 13.23 -11.19 -10.23
C VAL A 10 11.88 -10.80 -10.83
N LEU A 11 11.56 -9.50 -10.80
CA LEU A 11 10.29 -8.93 -11.29
C LEU A 11 10.32 -8.39 -12.73
N LEU A 12 11.35 -8.74 -13.52
CA LEU A 12 11.46 -8.27 -14.89
C LEU A 12 10.32 -8.85 -15.75
N TRP A 13 9.49 -7.98 -16.34
CA TRP A 13 8.30 -8.34 -17.12
C TRP A 13 7.24 -9.13 -16.34
N ALA A 14 7.27 -9.08 -15.00
CA ALA A 14 6.35 -9.86 -14.15
C ALA A 14 4.91 -9.34 -14.22
N ASP A 15 4.72 -8.02 -14.10
CA ASP A 15 3.39 -7.40 -14.07
C ASP A 15 3.07 -6.53 -15.29
N VAL A 16 4.11 -6.04 -15.97
CA VAL A 16 3.99 -5.20 -17.18
C VAL A 16 4.94 -5.78 -18.20
N SER A 17 4.41 -6.40 -19.25
CA SER A 17 5.18 -7.05 -20.31
C SER A 17 5.78 -6.05 -21.30
N TYR A 18 6.60 -6.54 -22.24
CA TYR A 18 7.22 -5.68 -23.27
C TYR A 18 6.17 -4.98 -24.14
N THR A 19 5.13 -5.71 -24.55
CA THR A 19 4.02 -5.14 -25.33
C THR A 19 3.22 -4.12 -24.53
N ASP A 20 3.08 -4.33 -23.23
CA ASP A 20 2.38 -3.40 -22.34
C ASP A 20 3.16 -2.08 -22.20
N MET A 21 4.49 -2.15 -22.15
CA MET A 21 5.34 -0.96 -22.16
C MET A 21 5.25 -0.18 -23.48
N GLU A 22 5.08 -0.88 -24.61
CA GLU A 22 4.83 -0.22 -25.91
C GLU A 22 3.46 0.49 -25.92
N GLU A 23 2.42 -0.11 -25.35
CA GLU A 23 1.10 0.54 -25.17
C GLU A 23 1.23 1.80 -24.27
N ILE A 24 2.01 1.72 -23.19
CA ILE A 24 2.30 2.84 -22.28
C ILE A 24 3.04 3.98 -22.99
N ASP A 25 4.04 3.66 -23.82
CA ASP A 25 4.84 4.66 -24.56
C ASP A 25 4.02 5.37 -25.63
N ASN A 26 3.14 4.64 -26.32
CA ASN A 26 2.27 5.20 -27.35
C ASN A 26 1.15 6.08 -26.77
N THR A 27 0.84 5.93 -25.48
CA THR A 27 -0.21 6.68 -24.81
C THR A 27 0.30 8.04 -24.30
N LYS A 28 -0.11 9.13 -24.97
CA LYS A 28 0.31 10.50 -24.64
C LYS A 28 -0.59 11.21 -23.62
N SER A 29 -1.88 10.85 -23.60
CA SER A 29 -2.87 11.52 -22.77
C SER A 29 -2.85 10.97 -21.35
N THR A 30 -2.70 11.83 -20.33
CA THR A 30 -2.70 11.45 -18.91
C THR A 30 -3.93 10.63 -18.47
N PRO A 31 -5.18 11.00 -18.80
CA PRO A 31 -6.35 10.19 -18.44
C PRO A 31 -6.35 8.81 -19.11
N GLU A 32 -5.92 8.74 -20.37
CA GLU A 32 -5.82 7.47 -21.09
C GLU A 32 -4.72 6.58 -20.52
N LEU A 33 -3.59 7.18 -20.14
CA LEU A 33 -2.48 6.47 -19.50
C LEU A 33 -2.90 5.86 -18.15
N LYS A 34 -3.70 6.58 -17.35
CA LYS A 34 -4.27 6.03 -16.11
C LYS A 34 -5.18 4.83 -16.41
N ARG A 35 -5.98 4.89 -17.47
CA ARG A 35 -6.87 3.79 -17.90
C ARG A 35 -6.08 2.55 -18.29
N VAL A 36 -5.03 2.72 -19.10
CA VAL A 36 -4.09 1.66 -19.51
C VAL A 36 -3.44 1.04 -18.28
N LEU A 37 -2.88 1.86 -17.37
CA LEU A 37 -2.28 1.38 -16.12
C LEU A 37 -3.24 0.55 -15.27
N CYS A 38 -4.49 0.99 -15.10
CA CYS A 38 -5.49 0.23 -14.36
C CYS A 38 -5.77 -1.14 -14.97
N LYS A 39 -5.90 -1.19 -16.31
CA LYS A 39 -6.13 -2.42 -17.06
C LYS A 39 -4.96 -3.39 -16.90
N LEU A 40 -3.73 -2.93 -17.10
CA LEU A 40 -2.53 -3.75 -17.08
C LEU A 40 -2.23 -4.32 -15.69
N LEU A 41 -2.37 -3.49 -14.65
CA LEU A 41 -2.06 -3.89 -13.27
C LEU A 41 -3.23 -4.61 -12.59
N GLY A 42 -4.33 -4.83 -13.30
CA GLY A 42 -5.50 -5.56 -12.80
C GLY A 42 -6.23 -4.84 -11.65
N ILE A 43 -6.24 -3.50 -11.65
CA ILE A 43 -6.86 -2.70 -10.59
C ILE A 43 -8.39 -2.79 -10.71
N GLN A 44 -9.00 -3.74 -10.02
CA GLN A 44 -10.46 -3.92 -9.95
C GLN A 44 -10.95 -3.51 -8.55
N MET A 45 -11.14 -2.21 -8.32
CA MET A 45 -11.55 -1.67 -7.02
C MET A 45 -12.63 -0.59 -7.17
N ASN A 46 -13.12 -0.04 -6.05
CA ASN A 46 -14.02 1.11 -6.10
C ASN A 46 -13.34 2.35 -6.75
N GLN A 47 -14.14 3.34 -7.14
CA GLN A 47 -13.63 4.51 -7.89
C GLN A 47 -12.56 5.29 -7.13
N SER A 48 -12.68 5.43 -5.80
CA SER A 48 -11.73 6.20 -4.98
C SER A 48 -10.38 5.49 -4.84
N MET A 49 -10.38 4.18 -4.54
CA MET A 49 -9.19 3.33 -4.48
C MET A 49 -8.47 3.29 -5.83
N THR A 50 -9.23 3.09 -6.91
CA THR A 50 -8.70 3.08 -8.27
C THR A 50 -8.04 4.41 -8.62
N ARG A 51 -8.63 5.54 -8.22
CA ARG A 51 -8.05 6.87 -8.42
C ARG A 51 -6.73 7.03 -7.68
N VAL A 52 -6.62 6.53 -6.45
CA VAL A 52 -5.38 6.62 -5.65
C VAL A 52 -4.27 5.77 -6.26
N LEU A 53 -4.55 4.50 -6.58
CA LEU A 53 -3.54 3.60 -7.18
C LEU A 53 -3.11 4.07 -8.58
N SER A 54 -4.06 4.42 -9.45
CA SER A 54 -3.72 4.93 -10.79
C SER A 54 -2.88 6.20 -10.73
N ASN A 55 -3.11 7.05 -9.74
CA ASN A 55 -2.29 8.24 -9.53
C ASN A 55 -0.87 7.87 -9.05
N MET A 56 -0.74 6.94 -8.12
CA MET A 56 0.56 6.42 -7.67
C MET A 56 1.37 5.85 -8.85
N TYR A 57 0.78 4.97 -9.66
CA TYR A 57 1.45 4.39 -10.83
C TYR A 57 1.78 5.43 -11.90
N LEU A 58 0.91 6.42 -12.14
CA LEU A 58 1.20 7.52 -13.04
C LEU A 58 2.43 8.31 -12.56
N HIS A 59 2.50 8.64 -11.28
CA HIS A 59 3.66 9.36 -10.74
C HIS A 59 4.94 8.53 -10.83
N ALA A 60 4.86 7.21 -10.68
CA ALA A 60 6.01 6.31 -10.87
C ALA A 60 6.50 6.32 -12.32
N LEU A 61 5.59 6.22 -13.28
CA LEU A 61 5.93 6.35 -14.70
C LEU A 61 6.57 7.70 -15.05
N LEU A 62 6.00 8.79 -14.54
CA LEU A 62 6.55 10.13 -14.77
C LEU A 62 7.93 10.29 -14.14
N PHE A 63 8.17 9.66 -12.99
CA PHE A 63 9.50 9.59 -12.38
C PHE A 63 10.47 8.85 -13.31
N CYS A 64 10.14 7.63 -13.77
CA CYS A 64 10.98 6.87 -14.70
C CYS A 64 11.35 7.67 -15.95
N ARG A 65 10.37 8.36 -16.55
CA ARG A 65 10.59 9.21 -17.73
C ARG A 65 11.52 10.39 -17.45
N ARG A 66 11.42 11.00 -16.27
CA ARG A 66 12.27 12.14 -15.86
C ARG A 66 13.71 11.72 -15.56
N THR A 67 13.89 10.55 -14.96
CA THR A 67 15.22 10.01 -14.62
C THR A 67 15.85 9.24 -15.79
N GLY A 68 15.16 9.12 -16.93
CA GLY A 68 15.67 8.44 -18.11
C GLY A 68 15.80 6.92 -17.96
N LEU A 69 14.96 6.30 -17.12
CA LEU A 69 14.96 4.84 -16.98
C LEU A 69 14.45 4.17 -18.26
N ASN A 70 15.04 3.04 -18.59
CA ASN A 70 14.66 2.25 -19.75
C ASN A 70 13.33 1.49 -19.50
N ARG A 71 12.85 0.75 -20.51
CA ARG A 71 11.57 0.01 -20.41
C ARG A 71 11.61 -1.11 -19.38
N GLU A 72 12.73 -1.83 -19.31
CA GLU A 72 12.93 -2.96 -18.39
C GLU A 72 12.92 -2.47 -16.94
N GLN A 73 13.69 -1.42 -16.66
CA GLN A 73 13.76 -0.72 -15.39
C GLN A 73 12.40 -0.17 -14.97
N THR A 74 11.64 0.39 -15.91
CA THR A 74 10.29 0.90 -15.65
C THR A 74 9.32 -0.22 -15.29
N SER A 75 9.32 -1.32 -16.05
CA SER A 75 8.53 -2.52 -15.76
C SER A 75 8.85 -3.08 -14.37
N VAL A 76 10.14 -3.17 -14.02
CA VAL A 76 10.57 -3.63 -12.69
C VAL A 76 10.12 -2.68 -11.60
N LEU A 77 10.27 -1.36 -11.76
CA LEU A 77 9.85 -0.41 -10.73
C LEU A 77 8.33 -0.49 -10.46
N LEU A 78 7.52 -0.58 -11.51
CA LEU A 78 6.06 -0.74 -11.36
C LEU A 78 5.72 -2.04 -10.62
N SER A 79 6.42 -3.13 -10.94
CA SER A 79 6.24 -4.43 -10.29
C SER A 79 6.68 -4.41 -8.81
N ILE A 80 7.79 -3.73 -8.48
CA ILE A 80 8.25 -3.51 -7.11
C ILE A 80 7.18 -2.76 -6.30
N ILE A 81 6.64 -1.66 -6.86
CA ILE A 81 5.58 -0.88 -6.20
C ILE A 81 4.35 -1.75 -5.94
N LYS A 82 3.95 -2.58 -6.92
CA LYS A 82 2.83 -3.51 -6.77
C LYS A 82 3.09 -4.55 -5.67
N ALA A 83 4.29 -5.12 -5.62
CA ALA A 83 4.68 -6.11 -4.61
C ALA A 83 4.69 -5.50 -3.19
N ILE A 84 5.26 -4.31 -3.02
CA ILE A 84 5.24 -3.59 -1.73
C ILE A 84 3.80 -3.24 -1.34
N HIS A 85 2.98 -2.85 -2.29
CA HIS A 85 1.57 -2.55 -2.03
C HIS A 85 0.79 -3.77 -1.58
N ALA A 86 0.96 -4.90 -2.25
CA ALA A 86 0.35 -6.17 -1.85
C ALA A 86 0.79 -6.58 -0.43
N ALA A 87 2.09 -6.50 -0.11
CA ALA A 87 2.62 -6.81 1.22
C ALA A 87 2.07 -5.88 2.32
N ASN A 88 1.89 -4.59 2.03
CA ASN A 88 1.31 -3.65 2.99
C ASN A 88 -0.14 -3.99 3.36
N VAL A 89 -0.94 -4.38 2.34
CA VAL A 89 -2.38 -4.64 2.48
C VAL A 89 -2.67 -6.04 3.03
N GLU A 90 -1.72 -6.97 2.96
CA GLU A 90 -1.86 -8.34 3.48
C GLU A 90 -2.20 -8.41 4.97
N THR A 91 -1.78 -7.40 5.76
CA THR A 91 -1.99 -7.37 7.21
C THR A 91 -2.53 -6.02 7.70
N LEU A 92 -3.42 -6.09 8.70
CA LEU A 92 -3.93 -4.93 9.42
C LEU A 92 -2.89 -4.30 10.35
N LEU A 93 -1.90 -5.08 10.79
CA LEU A 93 -0.85 -4.61 11.69
C LEU A 93 0.14 -3.73 10.95
N ASN A 94 0.70 -2.75 11.66
CA ASN A 94 1.76 -1.93 11.10
C ASN A 94 2.97 -2.81 10.73
N ASN A 95 3.25 -2.92 9.44
CA ASN A 95 4.34 -3.71 8.87
C ASN A 95 5.29 -2.84 8.03
N MET A 96 5.38 -1.55 8.34
CA MET A 96 6.22 -0.59 7.63
C MET A 96 7.67 -1.05 7.51
N ASP A 97 8.29 -1.46 8.62
CA ASP A 97 9.70 -1.90 8.64
C ASP A 97 9.92 -3.16 7.79
N GLN A 98 8.95 -4.08 7.81
CA GLN A 98 8.98 -5.31 7.00
C GLN A 98 8.86 -4.98 5.50
N CYS A 99 7.92 -4.10 5.13
CA CYS A 99 7.75 -3.64 3.76
C CYS A 99 8.97 -2.85 3.26
N PHE A 100 9.62 -2.06 4.12
CA PHE A 100 10.82 -1.33 3.78
C PHE A 100 12.03 -2.25 3.60
N THR A 101 12.18 -3.24 4.48
CA THR A 101 13.22 -4.28 4.35
C THR A 101 13.01 -5.05 3.04
N PHE A 102 11.78 -5.50 2.78
CA PHE A 102 11.42 -6.19 1.54
C PHE A 102 11.68 -5.34 0.28
N CYS A 103 11.35 -4.05 0.32
CA CYS A 103 11.67 -3.10 -0.76
C CYS A 103 13.18 -3.01 -1.00
N SER A 104 13.96 -2.93 0.08
CA SER A 104 15.43 -2.80 0.01
C SER A 104 16.06 -4.08 -0.55
N GLU A 105 15.57 -5.25 -0.13
CA GLU A 105 15.98 -6.54 -0.66
C GLU A 105 15.64 -6.71 -2.15
N LEU A 106 14.43 -6.32 -2.58
CA LEU A 106 14.04 -6.32 -3.99
C LEU A 106 14.96 -5.43 -4.83
N LEU A 107 15.22 -4.20 -4.40
CA LEU A 107 16.13 -3.29 -5.10
C LEU A 107 17.56 -3.84 -5.17
N LEU A 108 18.03 -4.50 -4.12
CA LEU A 108 19.34 -5.13 -4.11
C LEU A 108 19.42 -6.31 -5.10
N CYS A 109 18.37 -7.13 -5.17
CA CYS A 109 18.24 -8.22 -6.15
C CYS A 109 18.25 -7.72 -7.62
N HIS A 110 17.89 -6.46 -7.87
CA HIS A 110 17.90 -5.86 -9.20
C HIS A 110 19.14 -4.99 -9.50
N SER A 111 20.10 -4.91 -8.58
CA SER A 111 21.33 -4.13 -8.74
C SER A 111 22.63 -4.94 -8.64
N SER A 112 22.60 -6.14 -8.04
CA SER A 112 23.81 -6.96 -7.84
C SER A 112 23.83 -8.18 -8.76
N MET A 113 24.99 -8.50 -9.36
CA MET A 113 25.19 -9.71 -10.18
C MET A 113 25.36 -10.98 -9.33
N ARG A 114 24.28 -11.73 -9.12
CA ARG A 114 24.29 -13.13 -8.69
C ARG A 114 23.36 -13.98 -9.56
N PRO A 115 23.87 -14.67 -10.60
CA PRO A 115 23.10 -15.73 -11.26
C PRO A 115 22.78 -16.81 -10.21
N PRO A 116 21.59 -17.44 -10.14
CA PRO A 116 20.41 -17.42 -11.01
C PRO A 116 19.22 -16.52 -10.57
N PHE A 117 19.41 -15.58 -9.62
CA PHE A 117 18.32 -14.84 -8.95
C PHE A 117 18.37 -13.32 -9.06
N SER A 118 19.32 -12.74 -9.80
CA SER A 118 19.47 -11.28 -9.90
C SER A 118 19.98 -10.84 -11.27
N ILE A 119 19.58 -9.65 -11.68
CA ILE A 119 19.92 -9.03 -12.97
C ILE A 119 20.49 -7.65 -12.65
N ASP A 120 21.58 -7.26 -13.30
CA ASP A 120 22.16 -5.91 -13.20
C ASP A 120 21.33 -4.92 -14.03
N LEU A 121 20.18 -4.49 -13.48
CA LEU A 121 19.28 -3.55 -14.14
C LEU A 121 19.51 -2.12 -13.66
N PHE A 122 19.83 -1.91 -12.39
CA PHE A 122 20.00 -0.57 -11.81
C PHE A 122 21.44 -0.33 -11.40
N ASN A 123 21.99 0.80 -11.83
CA ASN A 123 23.26 1.27 -11.28
C ASN A 123 23.08 1.81 -9.84
N SER A 124 24.18 1.98 -9.10
CA SER A 124 24.14 2.42 -7.70
C SER A 124 23.47 3.79 -7.50
N GLU A 125 23.62 4.70 -8.46
CA GLU A 125 23.02 6.04 -8.39
C GLU A 125 21.50 5.96 -8.59
N GLN A 126 21.05 5.26 -9.62
CA GLN A 126 19.65 4.99 -9.93
C GLN A 126 18.96 4.27 -8.78
N MET A 127 19.61 3.29 -8.15
CA MET A 127 19.05 2.59 -6.99
C MET A 127 18.81 3.56 -5.82
N THR A 128 19.75 4.46 -5.56
CA THR A 128 19.60 5.49 -4.52
C THR A 128 18.46 6.45 -4.86
N GLN A 129 18.36 6.90 -6.11
CA GLN A 129 17.27 7.78 -6.57
C GLN A 129 15.91 7.09 -6.45
N ILE A 130 15.81 5.82 -6.85
CA ILE A 130 14.59 5.02 -6.75
C ILE A 130 14.19 4.82 -5.29
N LEU A 131 15.12 4.48 -4.41
CA LEU A 131 14.84 4.29 -2.99
C LEU A 131 14.32 5.58 -2.36
N GLN A 132 14.99 6.71 -2.60
CA GLN A 132 14.54 8.02 -2.13
C GLN A 132 13.15 8.38 -2.69
N TYR A 133 12.91 8.07 -3.97
CA TYR A 133 11.60 8.26 -4.58
C TYR A 133 10.51 7.44 -3.87
N LEU A 134 10.72 6.14 -3.65
CA LEU A 134 9.78 5.25 -2.96
C LEU A 134 9.51 5.69 -1.53
N VAL A 135 10.54 6.13 -0.80
CA VAL A 135 10.38 6.68 0.56
C VAL A 135 9.45 7.90 0.55
N ASN A 136 9.65 8.80 -0.42
CA ASN A 136 8.89 10.04 -0.49
C ASN A 136 7.43 9.85 -0.96
N ILE A 137 7.19 9.00 -1.96
CA ILE A 137 5.86 8.85 -2.57
C ILE A 137 5.01 7.78 -1.89
N TYR A 138 5.65 6.74 -1.32
CA TYR A 138 4.97 5.58 -0.78
C TYR A 138 5.08 5.51 0.74
N PHE A 139 6.29 5.35 1.29
CA PHE A 139 6.47 5.11 2.73
C PHE A 139 6.08 6.31 3.60
N ARG A 140 6.30 7.54 3.14
CA ARG A 140 5.80 8.76 3.82
C ARG A 140 4.28 8.75 4.00
N HIS A 141 3.56 8.10 3.07
CA HIS A 141 2.11 8.01 3.06
C HIS A 141 1.59 6.60 3.40
N PHE A 142 2.41 5.79 4.07
CA PHE A 142 2.11 4.38 4.36
C PHE A 142 0.77 4.19 5.08
N SER A 143 0.49 5.02 6.10
CA SER A 143 -0.77 4.98 6.87
C SER A 143 -2.00 5.28 6.01
N LEU A 144 -1.87 6.16 5.00
CA LEU A 144 -2.95 6.47 4.07
C LEU A 144 -3.30 5.25 3.21
N TYR A 145 -2.30 4.61 2.62
CA TYR A 145 -2.51 3.39 1.83
C TYR A 145 -3.09 2.28 2.72
N LYS A 146 -2.58 2.11 3.93
CA LYS A 146 -3.10 1.08 4.84
C LYS A 146 -4.56 1.32 5.21
N TYR A 147 -4.93 2.57 5.50
CA TYR A 147 -6.32 2.94 5.81
C TYR A 147 -7.28 2.71 4.65
N ILE A 148 -6.87 3.07 3.43
CA ILE A 148 -7.73 2.97 2.25
C ILE A 148 -7.90 1.52 1.81
N PHE A 149 -6.83 0.71 1.83
CA PHE A 149 -6.81 -0.58 1.14
C PHE A 149 -6.99 -1.80 2.06
N THR A 150 -6.92 -1.64 3.39
CA THR A 150 -7.09 -2.76 4.33
C THR A 150 -8.50 -2.82 4.91
N THR A 151 -9.08 -4.01 5.02
CA THR A 151 -10.42 -4.23 5.57
C THR A 151 -10.49 -3.84 7.05
N GLN A 152 -11.23 -2.78 7.38
CA GLN A 152 -11.38 -2.35 8.77
C GLN A 152 -12.13 -3.38 9.62
N VAL A 153 -11.53 -3.83 10.73
CA VAL A 153 -12.20 -4.66 11.74
C VAL A 153 -12.58 -3.75 12.90
N GLN A 154 -13.89 -3.60 13.16
CA GLN A 154 -14.39 -2.87 14.31
C GLN A 154 -14.58 -3.84 15.48
N LEU A 155 -13.86 -3.60 16.58
CA LEU A 155 -14.06 -4.33 17.84
C LEU A 155 -15.11 -3.58 18.68
N ASN A 156 -16.29 -4.15 18.82
CA ASN A 156 -17.31 -3.65 19.75
C ASN A 156 -17.18 -4.39 21.08
N LEU A 157 -16.65 -3.72 22.11
CA LEU A 157 -16.52 -4.25 23.46
C LEU A 157 -17.66 -3.76 24.33
N SER A 158 -18.49 -4.67 24.82
CA SER A 158 -19.40 -4.42 25.93
C SER A 158 -18.80 -5.03 27.21
N LEU A 159 -18.42 -4.17 28.16
CA LEU A 159 -17.97 -4.61 29.47
C LEU A 159 -19.14 -4.53 30.45
N SER A 160 -19.57 -5.68 30.95
CA SER A 160 -20.49 -5.75 32.08
C SER A 160 -19.69 -6.10 33.33
N TYR A 161 -19.58 -5.13 34.24
CA TYR A 161 -18.97 -5.38 35.55
C TYR A 161 -20.01 -6.05 36.44
N SER A 162 -19.80 -7.33 36.77
CA SER A 162 -20.53 -7.97 37.86
C SER A 162 -19.88 -7.53 39.17
N GLU A 163 -20.61 -6.79 39.99
CA GLU A 163 -20.17 -6.45 41.34
C GLU A 163 -19.76 -7.73 42.07
N ILE A 164 -18.55 -7.73 42.63
CA ILE A 164 -18.07 -8.80 43.49
C ILE A 164 -18.99 -8.82 44.72
N PRO A 165 -19.73 -9.91 44.99
CA PRO A 165 -20.57 -9.99 46.18
C PRO A 165 -19.67 -10.01 47.41
N GLY A 166 -19.48 -8.87 48.08
CA GLY A 166 -18.67 -8.80 49.29
C GLY A 166 -18.06 -7.46 49.70
N ALA A 167 -18.21 -6.37 48.93
CA ALA A 167 -17.84 -5.04 49.42
C ALA A 167 -19.01 -4.44 50.21
N ILE A 168 -18.95 -4.64 51.53
CA ILE A 168 -19.94 -4.20 52.51
C ILE A 168 -20.07 -2.67 52.50
N GLU A 169 -21.32 -2.26 52.68
CA GLU A 169 -21.90 -0.92 52.76
C GLU A 169 -21.11 0.15 53.55
N SER A 170 -21.03 1.35 52.97
CA SER A 170 -21.28 2.60 53.72
C SER A 170 -21.73 3.68 52.75
N GLY A 171 -22.99 4.12 52.88
CA GLY A 171 -23.68 4.92 51.89
C GLY A 171 -23.27 6.39 51.79
N SER A 172 -23.60 6.99 50.65
CA SER A 172 -24.47 8.17 50.59
C SER A 172 -24.94 8.37 49.14
N SER A 173 -26.20 8.75 48.98
CA SER A 173 -26.91 8.90 47.72
C SER A 173 -26.24 9.87 46.73
N GLY A 174 -25.92 9.38 45.54
CA GLY A 174 -25.60 10.20 44.37
C GLY A 174 -26.36 9.67 43.15
N LYS A 175 -27.42 10.36 42.74
CA LYS A 175 -28.18 10.03 41.51
C LYS A 175 -27.28 10.24 40.29
N ILE A 176 -27.00 9.19 39.52
CA ILE A 176 -26.38 9.31 38.19
C ILE A 176 -27.44 8.95 37.15
N GLY A 177 -27.87 9.96 36.39
CA GLY A 177 -28.86 9.84 35.34
C GLY A 177 -28.37 8.98 34.19
N ILE A 178 -29.23 8.07 33.73
CA ILE A 178 -29.02 7.29 32.51
C ILE A 178 -29.22 8.23 31.33
N ILE A 179 -28.15 8.55 30.60
CA ILE A 179 -28.23 9.19 29.29
C ILE A 179 -28.08 8.09 28.24
N ASN A 180 -29.21 7.67 27.65
CA ASN A 180 -29.24 6.83 26.46
C ASN A 180 -28.98 7.71 25.22
N PRO A 181 -27.97 7.43 24.37
CA PRO A 181 -27.94 7.96 23.03
C PRO A 181 -28.59 6.94 22.10
N SER A 182 -29.92 6.98 22.02
CA SER A 182 -30.68 6.40 20.91
C SER A 182 -31.50 7.52 20.28
N ASN A 183 -31.31 7.70 18.98
CA ASN A 183 -32.02 8.65 18.10
C ASN A 183 -31.76 10.14 18.34
N SER A 184 -30.90 10.71 17.50
CA SER A 184 -31.34 11.81 16.63
C SER A 184 -30.27 12.04 15.57
N TYR A 185 -30.61 11.81 14.31
CA TYR A 185 -30.31 12.69 13.16
C TYR A 185 -30.97 12.04 11.94
N ARG A 186 -32.29 11.98 12.00
CA ARG A 186 -33.12 12.11 10.81
C ARG A 186 -33.54 13.57 10.74
N ASP A 187 -33.34 14.12 9.54
CA ASP A 187 -34.09 15.23 8.97
C ASP A 187 -33.83 16.62 9.54
N PHE A 188 -32.94 17.36 8.86
CA PHE A 188 -33.28 18.72 8.45
C PHE A 188 -32.96 18.90 6.96
N GLN A 189 -33.94 19.51 6.30
CA GLN A 189 -34.14 19.76 4.88
C GLN A 189 -33.06 20.63 4.24
#